data_AF-A0A0N4T9R5-F1
#
_entry.id   AF-A0A0N4T9R5-F1
#
_cell.length_a   1.000
_cell.length_b   1.000
_cell.length_c   1.000
_cell.angle_alpha   90.00
_cell.angle_beta   90.00
_cell.angle_gamma   90.00
#
_symmetry.space_group_name_H-M   'P 1'
#
loop_
_entity.id
_entity.type
_entity.pdbx_description
1 polymer ?
#
loop_
_entity_poly.entity_id
_entity_poly.type
_entity_poly.pdbx_seq_one_letter_code
_entity_poly.pdbx_strand_id
1 'polypeptide(L)'
;MRAPFLPDFNKTGLIIFSAFSIAIVSFVIHIALAKLIAKEYKYQINVNQEWLALGTMHIVASFFGCFAGGSSLSRTVTSARLGTKSQLTTLVVVLILLIIAYGAAPLFKYLPKTILSCIVVVAMKELYLKICWSRVLFQESTVDFFIFLVTFTAVVLINVNIGLAIGVVFALLTVVLRSQW
;
A
#
# COMPACT_ATOMS: atom_id res chain seq x y z
N MET A 1 -14.11 5.04 19.95
CA MET A 1 -12.66 4.92 19.72
C MET A 1 -12.02 4.26 20.92
N ARG A 2 -10.92 3.52 20.74
CA ARG A 2 -10.10 3.07 21.88
C ARG A 2 -9.36 4.27 22.47
N ALA A 3 -9.21 4.30 23.80
CA ALA A 3 -8.38 5.28 24.47
C ALA A 3 -6.91 5.14 23.98
N PRO A 4 -6.13 6.23 23.94
CA PRO A 4 -4.73 6.14 23.56
C PRO A 4 -3.99 5.23 24.55
N PHE A 5 -3.17 4.33 24.03
CA PHE A 5 -2.34 3.43 24.83
C PHE A 5 -0.89 3.48 24.35
N LEU A 6 0.03 3.22 25.27
CA LEU A 6 1.45 3.15 24.96
C LEU A 6 1.75 1.82 24.25
N PRO A 7 2.40 1.83 23.07
CA PRO A 7 2.80 0.60 22.41
C PRO A 7 3.80 -0.17 23.29
N ASP A 8 3.57 -1.49 23.44
CA ASP A 8 4.45 -2.36 24.21
C ASP A 8 5.73 -2.67 23.42
N PHE A 9 6.87 -2.24 23.96
CA PHE A 9 8.18 -2.42 23.34
C PHE A 9 8.84 -3.78 23.64
N ASN A 10 8.28 -4.59 24.55
CA ASN A 10 8.87 -5.88 24.90
C ASN A 10 8.92 -6.87 23.73
N LYS A 11 8.02 -6.73 22.75
CA LYS A 11 7.94 -7.61 21.57
C LYS A 11 8.56 -7.02 20.31
N THR A 12 9.20 -5.85 20.39
CA THR A 12 9.72 -5.13 19.22
C THR A 12 10.76 -5.96 18.44
N GLY A 13 11.62 -6.70 19.15
CA GLY A 13 12.65 -7.54 18.51
C GLY A 13 12.09 -8.63 17.59
N LEU A 14 10.89 -9.13 17.87
CA LEU A 14 10.27 -10.22 17.10
C LEU A 14 9.58 -9.72 15.83
N ILE A 15 9.12 -8.47 15.84
CA ILE A 15 8.37 -7.87 14.71
C ILE A 15 9.21 -6.94 13.84
N ILE A 16 10.46 -6.66 14.22
CA ILE A 16 11.29 -5.63 13.57
C ILE A 16 11.49 -5.90 12.06
N PHE A 17 11.71 -7.16 11.68
CA PHE A 17 11.91 -7.55 10.29
C PHE A 17 10.64 -7.34 9.45
N SER A 18 9.49 -7.77 9.99
CA SER A 18 8.18 -7.54 9.35
C SER A 18 7.85 -6.05 9.27
N ALA A 19 8.11 -5.30 10.33
CA ALA A 19 7.88 -3.85 10.37
C ALA A 19 8.74 -3.12 9.32
N PHE A 20 10.01 -3.50 9.17
CA PHE A 20 10.91 -2.94 8.16
C PHE A 20 10.42 -3.22 6.75
N SER A 21 10.03 -4.47 6.46
CA SER A 21 9.45 -4.85 5.17
C SER A 21 8.18 -4.04 4.84
N ILE A 22 7.27 -3.90 5.81
CA ILE A 22 6.03 -3.12 5.65
C ILE A 22 6.35 -1.63 5.43
N ALA A 23 7.32 -1.07 6.15
CA ALA A 23 7.71 0.33 6.01
C ALA A 23 8.22 0.64 4.59
N ILE A 24 9.11 -0.21 4.04
CA ILE A 24 9.60 -0.07 2.66
C ILE A 24 8.44 -0.15 1.68
N VAL A 25 7.62 -1.20 1.76
CA VAL A 25 6.53 -1.41 0.81
C VAL A 25 5.50 -0.27 0.89
N SER A 26 5.13 0.15 2.10
CA SER A 26 4.18 1.25 2.32
C SER A 26 4.71 2.55 1.69
N PHE A 27 5.99 2.87 1.92
CA PHE A 27 6.60 4.06 1.34
C PHE A 27 6.71 3.99 -0.19
N VAL A 28 7.14 2.86 -0.75
CA VAL A 28 7.27 2.67 -2.20
C VAL A 28 5.93 2.82 -2.91
N ILE A 29 4.86 2.23 -2.36
CA ILE A 29 3.50 2.35 -2.91
C ILE A 29 3.04 3.81 -2.81
N HIS A 30 3.28 4.46 -1.67
CA HIS A 30 2.90 5.84 -1.43
C HIS A 30 3.58 6.79 -2.43
N ILE A 31 4.91 6.70 -2.59
CA ILE A 31 5.65 7.60 -3.49
C ILE A 31 5.33 7.33 -4.97
N ALA A 32 5.06 6.07 -5.34
CA ALA A 32 4.62 5.74 -6.70
C ALA A 32 3.28 6.39 -7.03
N LEU A 33 2.32 6.34 -6.10
CA LEU A 33 1.04 7.02 -6.24
C LEU A 33 1.19 8.53 -6.26
N ALA A 34 1.99 9.10 -5.34
CA ALA A 34 2.22 10.53 -5.29
C ALA A 34 2.80 11.02 -6.63
N LYS A 35 3.84 10.36 -7.17
CA LYS A 35 4.43 10.68 -8.47
C LYS A 35 3.44 10.57 -9.63
N LEU A 36 2.52 9.59 -9.59
CA LEU A 36 1.48 9.44 -10.60
C LEU A 36 0.56 10.67 -10.63
N ILE A 37 0.11 11.14 -9.47
CA ILE A 37 -0.76 12.31 -9.33
C ILE A 37 -0.01 13.61 -9.63
N ALA A 38 1.25 13.73 -9.19
CA ALA A 38 2.11 14.87 -9.52
C ALA A 38 2.35 15.04 -11.02
N LYS A 39 2.48 13.92 -11.74
CA LYS A 39 2.58 13.94 -13.20
C LYS A 39 1.28 14.44 -13.85
N GLU A 40 0.12 14.05 -13.32
CA GLU A 40 -1.19 14.47 -13.81
C GLU A 40 -1.43 15.97 -13.59
N TYR A 41 -1.16 16.48 -12.39
CA TYR A 41 -1.36 17.88 -12.02
C TYR A 41 -0.14 18.79 -12.23
N LYS A 42 0.96 18.24 -12.77
CA LYS A 42 2.21 18.94 -13.09
C LYS A 42 2.82 19.72 -11.91
N TYR A 43 2.83 19.12 -10.72
CA TYR A 43 3.53 19.68 -9.54
C TYR A 43 4.75 18.84 -9.18
N GLN A 44 5.65 19.40 -8.36
CA GLN A 44 6.85 18.71 -7.87
C GLN A 44 6.60 18.12 -6.49
N ILE A 45 7.14 16.92 -6.24
CA ILE A 45 7.05 16.25 -4.94
C ILE A 45 8.41 16.28 -4.25
N ASN A 46 8.40 16.61 -2.96
CA ASN A 46 9.54 16.40 -2.09
C ASN A 46 9.43 15.02 -1.42
N VAL A 47 10.27 14.08 -1.86
CA VAL A 47 10.30 12.69 -1.37
C VAL A 47 10.60 12.62 0.13
N ASN A 48 11.47 13.49 0.65
CA ASN A 48 11.83 13.52 2.07
C ASN A 48 10.65 13.99 2.94
N GLN A 49 9.86 14.93 2.42
CA GLN A 49 8.67 15.42 3.10
C GLN A 49 7.59 14.34 3.20
N GLU A 50 7.37 13.58 2.12
CA GLU A 50 6.42 12.46 2.12
C GLU A 50 6.88 11.33 3.06
N TRP A 51 8.18 11.05 3.13
CA TRP A 51 8.73 10.07 4.08
C TRP A 51 8.45 10.48 5.53
N LEU A 52 8.73 11.74 5.87
CA LEU A 52 8.47 12.27 7.21
C LEU A 52 6.97 12.28 7.53
N ALA A 53 6.12 12.69 6.58
CA ALA A 53 4.67 12.71 6.75
C ALA A 53 4.10 11.30 6.99
N LEU A 54 4.53 10.31 6.20
CA LEU A 54 4.08 8.93 6.36
C LEU A 54 4.57 8.32 7.69
N GLY A 55 5.84 8.58 8.07
CA GLY A 55 6.41 8.12 9.34
C GLY A 55 5.69 8.71 10.55
N THR A 56 5.49 10.03 10.57
CA THR A 56 4.76 10.72 11.64
C THR A 56 3.31 10.24 11.75
N MET A 57 2.63 10.03 10.61
CA MET A 57 1.30 9.44 10.58
C MET A 57 1.28 8.07 11.27
N HIS A 58 2.23 7.17 10.98
CA HIS A 58 2.29 5.85 11.60
C HIS A 58 2.63 5.90 13.10
N ILE A 59 3.52 6.81 13.51
CA ILE A 59 3.84 7.02 14.93
C ILE A 59 2.58 7.42 15.68
N VAL A 60 1.85 8.43 15.21
CA VAL A 60 0.59 8.87 15.83
C VAL A 60 -0.43 7.73 15.83
N ALA A 61 -0.58 7.03 14.70
CA ALA A 61 -1.52 5.93 14.56
C ALA A 61 -1.26 4.77 15.54
N SER A 62 0.00 4.53 15.93
CA SER A 62 0.37 3.47 16.87
C SER A 62 -0.27 3.63 18.25
N PHE A 63 -0.43 4.86 18.75
CA PHE A 63 -1.07 5.15 20.04
C PHE A 63 -2.56 4.85 20.06
N PHE A 64 -3.22 4.80 18.90
CA PHE A 64 -4.65 4.51 18.76
C PHE A 64 -4.93 3.06 18.36
N GLY A 65 -3.91 2.21 18.27
CA GLY A 65 -4.04 0.80 17.88
C GLY A 65 -4.43 0.62 16.41
N CYS A 66 -4.09 1.57 15.55
CA CYS A 66 -4.27 1.45 14.11
C CYS A 66 -3.25 0.46 13.54
N PHE A 67 -3.66 -0.27 12.50
CA PHE A 67 -2.74 -1.09 11.72
C PHE A 67 -1.89 -0.20 10.79
N ALA A 68 -0.77 -0.75 10.30
CA ALA A 68 0.05 -0.08 9.30
C ALA A 68 -0.72 0.01 7.96
N GLY A 69 -1.30 1.18 7.70
CA GLY A 69 -1.96 1.52 6.44
C GLY A 69 -1.01 2.09 5.38
N GLY A 70 -1.58 2.42 4.22
CA GLY A 70 -0.90 3.11 3.14
C GLY A 70 -1.89 3.89 2.30
N SER A 71 -1.43 4.47 1.20
CA SER A 71 -2.31 5.22 0.29
C SER A 71 -3.12 4.30 -0.61
N SER A 72 -4.38 4.68 -0.88
CA SER A 72 -5.29 3.91 -1.72
C SER A 72 -5.32 4.48 -3.14
N LEU A 73 -4.72 3.77 -4.08
CA LEU A 73 -4.71 4.12 -5.50
C LEU A 73 -6.12 4.42 -6.03
N SER A 74 -7.08 3.52 -5.78
CA SER A 74 -8.46 3.67 -6.25
C SER A 74 -9.11 4.96 -5.73
N ARG A 75 -9.02 5.23 -4.42
CA ARG A 75 -9.63 6.44 -3.82
C ARG A 75 -8.98 7.72 -4.33
N THR A 76 -7.65 7.75 -4.40
CA THR A 76 -6.91 8.93 -4.83
C THR A 76 -7.16 9.25 -6.30
N VAL A 77 -7.15 8.25 -7.19
CA VAL A 77 -7.43 8.45 -8.62
C VAL A 77 -8.88 8.86 -8.85
N THR A 78 -9.85 8.24 -8.16
CA THR A 78 -11.25 8.67 -8.26
C THR A 78 -11.44 10.11 -7.77
N SER A 79 -10.80 10.48 -6.66
CA SER A 79 -10.83 11.86 -6.15
C SER A 79 -10.22 12.84 -7.16
N ALA A 80 -9.07 12.50 -7.75
CA ALA A 80 -8.43 13.30 -8.77
C ALA A 80 -9.34 13.52 -10.00
N ARG A 81 -10.01 12.45 -10.47
CA ARG A 81 -10.99 12.53 -11.57
C ARG A 81 -12.19 13.41 -11.25
N LEU A 82 -12.59 13.50 -9.99
CA LEU A 82 -13.63 14.42 -9.52
C LEU A 82 -13.14 15.88 -9.41
N GLY A 83 -11.88 16.16 -9.77
CA GLY A 83 -11.33 17.51 -9.81
C GLY A 83 -10.87 18.04 -8.46
N THR A 84 -10.64 17.18 -7.46
CA THR A 84 -10.18 17.62 -6.13
C THR A 84 -8.76 18.17 -6.20
N LYS A 85 -8.55 19.41 -5.74
CA LYS A 85 -7.24 20.09 -5.79
C LYS A 85 -6.60 20.37 -4.43
N SER A 86 -7.28 20.03 -3.33
CA SER A 86 -6.86 20.38 -1.97
C SER A 86 -7.06 19.22 -1.00
N GLN A 87 -6.22 19.16 0.04
CA GLN A 87 -6.31 18.19 1.14
C GLN A 87 -7.54 18.40 2.04
N LEU A 88 -8.27 19.51 1.87
CA LEU A 88 -9.56 19.74 2.54
C LEU A 88 -10.55 18.61 2.26
N THR A 89 -10.51 17.98 1.08
CA THR A 89 -11.35 16.83 0.77
C THR A 89 -11.10 15.67 1.74
N THR A 90 -9.84 15.42 2.11
CA THR A 90 -9.48 14.40 3.09
C THR A 90 -10.07 14.69 4.47
N LEU A 91 -10.08 15.96 4.90
CA LEU A 91 -10.71 16.36 6.17
C LEU A 91 -12.21 16.10 6.18
N VAL A 92 -12.91 16.46 5.09
CA VAL A 92 -14.36 16.20 4.97
C VAL A 92 -14.63 14.69 5.03
N VAL A 93 -13.83 13.88 4.33
CA VAL A 93 -13.95 12.41 4.37
C VAL A 93 -13.76 11.87 5.80
N VAL A 94 -12.75 12.36 6.53
CA VAL A 94 -12.52 11.93 7.92
C VAL A 94 -13.68 12.32 8.83
N LEU A 95 -14.23 13.53 8.69
CA LEU A 95 -15.40 13.96 9.46
C LEU A 95 -16.62 13.07 9.21
N ILE A 96 -16.90 12.76 7.95
CA ILE A 96 -18.00 11.84 7.58
C ILE A 96 -17.75 10.45 8.18
N LEU A 97 -16.51 9.93 8.11
CA LEU A 97 -16.16 8.64 8.70
C LEU A 97 -16.35 8.63 10.22
N LEU A 98 -16.03 9.72 10.92
CA LEU A 98 -16.28 9.84 12.36
C LEU A 98 -17.77 9.82 12.69
N ILE A 99 -18.60 10.55 11.92
CA ILE A 99 -20.06 10.55 12.09
C ILE A 99 -20.63 9.14 11.87
N ILE A 100 -20.20 8.45 10.81
CA ILE A 100 -20.63 7.08 10.52
C ILE A 100 -20.17 6.13 11.64
N ALA A 101 -18.92 6.26 12.10
CA ALA A 101 -18.37 5.40 13.14
C ALA A 101 -19.06 5.57 14.50
N TYR A 102 -19.58 6.75 14.82
CA TYR A 102 -20.29 7.00 16.09
C TYR A 102 -21.81 6.78 15.97
N GLY A 103 -22.42 7.23 14.88
CA GLY A 103 -23.88 7.17 14.69
C GLY A 103 -24.37 5.88 14.04
N ALA A 104 -23.69 5.39 13.00
CA ALA A 104 -24.16 4.27 12.17
C ALA A 104 -23.52 2.92 12.52
N ALA A 105 -22.63 2.86 13.51
CA ALA A 105 -22.06 1.61 14.03
C ALA A 105 -23.07 0.45 14.23
N PRO A 106 -24.27 0.67 14.82
CA PRO A 106 -25.22 -0.43 15.00
C PRO A 106 -25.82 -0.97 13.69
N LEU A 107 -25.87 -0.17 12.61
CA LEU A 107 -26.35 -0.65 11.30
C LEU A 107 -25.41 -1.70 10.71
N PHE A 108 -24.09 -1.55 10.92
CA PHE A 108 -23.09 -2.49 10.41
C PHE A 108 -23.12 -3.85 11.14
N LYS A 109 -23.77 -3.97 12.31
CA LYS A 109 -23.90 -5.25 13.02
C LYS A 109 -24.68 -6.28 12.20
N TYR A 110 -25.63 -5.85 11.39
CA TYR A 110 -26.43 -6.72 10.53
C TYR A 110 -25.76 -7.02 9.18
N LEU A 111 -24.58 -6.44 8.91
CA LEU A 111 -23.92 -6.62 7.62
C LEU A 111 -23.31 -8.03 7.53
N PRO A 112 -23.79 -8.89 6.61
CA PRO A 112 -23.25 -10.23 6.48
C PRO A 112 -21.82 -10.20 5.95
N LYS A 113 -20.97 -11.08 6.50
CA LYS A 113 -19.56 -11.25 6.09
C LYS A 113 -19.41 -11.56 4.59
N THR A 114 -20.42 -12.18 3.98
CA THR A 114 -20.46 -12.49 2.54
C THR A 114 -20.36 -11.23 1.69
N ILE A 115 -21.11 -10.18 2.02
CA ILE A 115 -21.05 -8.91 1.26
C ILE A 115 -19.67 -8.27 1.39
N LEU A 116 -19.09 -8.31 2.59
CA LEU A 116 -17.74 -7.79 2.83
C LEU A 116 -16.70 -8.53 1.99
N SER A 117 -16.84 -9.86 1.87
CA SER A 117 -15.96 -10.69 1.04
C SER A 117 -16.10 -10.33 -0.44
N CYS A 118 -17.32 -10.16 -0.95
CA CYS A 118 -17.55 -9.73 -2.33
C CYS A 118 -16.89 -8.37 -2.63
N ILE A 119 -16.97 -7.41 -1.70
CA ILE A 119 -16.32 -6.10 -1.84
C ILE A 119 -14.80 -6.26 -1.95
N VAL A 120 -14.18 -7.13 -1.15
CA VAL A 120 -12.74 -7.42 -1.23
C VAL A 120 -12.36 -8.04 -2.57
N VAL A 121 -13.14 -9.00 -3.09
CA VAL A 121 -12.88 -9.60 -4.40
C VAL A 121 -12.94 -8.55 -5.52
N VAL A 122 -13.92 -7.66 -5.49
CA VAL A 122 -14.02 -6.57 -6.48
C VAL A 122 -12.85 -5.59 -6.34
N ALA A 123 -12.41 -5.27 -5.12
CA ALA A 123 -11.25 -4.41 -4.90
C ALA A 123 -9.93 -5.03 -5.43
N MET A 124 -9.84 -6.36 -5.47
CA MET A 124 -8.70 -7.11 -6.02
C MET A 124 -8.71 -7.18 -7.56
N LYS A 125 -9.75 -6.70 -8.25
CA LYS A 125 -9.84 -6.75 -9.72
C LYS A 125 -8.62 -6.17 -10.43
N GLU A 126 -8.12 -5.01 -9.97
CA GLU A 126 -6.93 -4.37 -10.53
C GLU A 126 -5.67 -5.24 -10.39
N LEU A 127 -5.57 -6.01 -9.31
CA LEU A 127 -4.46 -6.94 -9.10
C LEU A 127 -4.56 -8.15 -10.05
N TYR A 128 -5.76 -8.72 -10.21
CA TYR A 128 -5.98 -9.81 -11.16
C TYR A 128 -5.68 -9.40 -12.61
N LEU A 129 -6.06 -8.18 -13.00
CA LEU A 129 -5.72 -7.65 -14.32
C LEU A 129 -4.20 -7.59 -14.54
N LYS A 130 -3.41 -7.20 -13.53
CA LYS A 130 -1.94 -7.19 -13.63
C LYS A 130 -1.35 -8.58 -13.86
N ILE A 131 -1.93 -9.62 -13.26
CA ILE A 131 -1.50 -11.01 -13.50
C ILE A 131 -1.73 -11.40 -14.96
N CYS A 132 -2.89 -11.06 -15.53
CA CYS A 132 -3.16 -11.30 -16.96
C CYS A 132 -2.19 -10.53 -17.87
N TRP A 133 -1.81 -9.30 -17.50
CA TRP A 133 -0.84 -8.49 -18.22
C TRP A 133 0.59 -9.04 -18.18
N SER A 134 0.89 -10.00 -17.29
CA SER A 134 2.20 -10.66 -17.24
C SER A 134 2.59 -11.32 -18.56
N ARG A 135 1.62 -11.78 -19.37
CA ARG A 135 1.92 -12.36 -20.70
C ARG A 135 2.43 -11.32 -21.69
N VAL A 136 1.92 -10.09 -21.61
CA VAL A 136 2.41 -8.96 -22.42
C VAL A 136 3.81 -8.56 -21.96
N LEU A 137 4.06 -8.58 -20.64
CA LEU A 137 5.38 -8.28 -20.08
C LEU A 137 6.47 -9.22 -20.64
N PHE A 138 6.15 -10.51 -20.86
CA PHE A 138 7.08 -11.46 -21.47
C PHE A 138 7.51 -11.07 -22.90
N GLN A 139 6.61 -10.46 -23.67
CA GLN A 139 6.89 -10.03 -25.05
C GLN A 139 7.75 -8.75 -25.09
N GLU A 140 7.60 -7.88 -24.10
CA GLU A 140 8.35 -6.62 -23.98
C GLU A 140 9.74 -6.82 -23.36
N SER A 141 9.82 -7.57 -22.25
CA SER A 141 11.06 -7.79 -21.52
C SER A 141 11.00 -9.14 -20.81
N THR A 142 11.67 -10.13 -21.39
CA THR A 142 11.81 -11.47 -20.81
C THR A 142 12.43 -11.41 -19.41
N VAL A 143 13.35 -10.46 -19.20
CA VAL A 143 14.06 -10.25 -17.94
C VAL A 143 13.12 -9.78 -16.83
N ASP A 144 12.28 -8.78 -17.10
CA ASP A 144 11.33 -8.27 -16.11
C ASP A 144 10.23 -9.30 -15.80
N PHE A 145 9.87 -10.12 -16.79
CA PHE A 145 8.97 -11.25 -16.58
C PHE A 145 9.54 -12.29 -15.60
N PHE A 146 10.83 -12.63 -15.70
CA PHE A 146 11.46 -13.55 -14.75
C PHE A 146 11.51 -12.98 -13.33
N ILE A 147 11.82 -11.69 -13.18
CA ILE A 147 11.78 -11.01 -11.87
C ILE A 147 10.36 -11.10 -11.27
N PHE A 148 9.33 -10.82 -12.08
CA PHE A 148 7.93 -10.96 -11.66
C PHE A 148 7.60 -12.40 -11.26
N LEU A 149 7.94 -13.38 -12.09
CA LEU A 149 7.61 -14.79 -11.85
C LEU A 149 8.26 -15.32 -10.56
N VAL A 150 9.56 -15.08 -10.39
CA VAL A 150 10.30 -15.51 -9.19
C VAL A 150 9.72 -14.86 -7.93
N THR A 151 9.47 -13.55 -7.97
CA THR A 151 8.92 -12.82 -6.82
C THR A 151 7.49 -13.29 -6.50
N PHE A 152 6.65 -13.46 -7.52
CA PHE A 152 5.27 -13.92 -7.38
C PHE A 152 5.22 -15.32 -6.76
N THR A 153 5.96 -16.27 -7.33
CA THR A 153 6.01 -17.64 -6.82
C THR A 153 6.58 -17.71 -5.40
N ALA A 154 7.63 -16.93 -5.08
CA ALA A 154 8.19 -16.88 -3.74
C ALA A 154 7.21 -16.31 -2.70
N VAL A 155 6.48 -15.24 -3.03
CA VAL A 155 5.47 -14.66 -2.14
C VAL A 155 4.30 -15.62 -1.90
N VAL A 156 3.83 -16.30 -2.96
CA VAL A 156 2.67 -17.21 -2.89
C VAL A 156 3.00 -18.50 -2.14
N LEU A 157 4.17 -19.09 -2.36
CA LEU A 157 4.54 -20.39 -1.78
C LEU A 157 5.19 -20.28 -0.40
N ILE A 158 5.95 -19.21 -0.13
CA ILE A 158 6.73 -19.07 1.11
C ILE A 158 6.01 -18.13 2.07
N ASN A 159 6.21 -16.82 1.89
CA ASN A 159 5.65 -15.75 2.71
C ASN A 159 5.99 -14.40 2.08
N VAL A 160 5.19 -13.37 2.37
CA VAL A 160 5.37 -12.01 1.80
C VAL A 160 6.76 -11.42 2.11
N ASN A 161 7.21 -11.51 3.37
CA ASN A 161 8.48 -10.89 3.77
C ASN A 161 9.70 -11.53 3.08
N ILE A 162 9.72 -12.86 3.02
CA ILE A 162 10.83 -13.61 2.41
C ILE A 162 10.76 -13.48 0.88
N GLY A 163 9.56 -13.56 0.30
CA GLY A 163 9.35 -13.39 -1.14
C GLY A 163 9.76 -12.00 -1.62
N LEU A 164 9.49 -10.94 -0.85
CA LEU A 164 9.98 -9.60 -1.14
C LEU A 164 11.52 -9.54 -1.14
N ALA A 165 12.17 -10.12 -0.12
CA ALA A 165 13.63 -10.14 -0.03
C ALA A 165 14.26 -10.87 -1.24
N ILE A 166 13.74 -12.04 -1.60
CA ILE A 166 14.18 -12.81 -2.78
C ILE A 166 13.99 -11.99 -4.05
N GLY A 167 12.82 -11.37 -4.23
CA GLY A 167 12.52 -10.55 -5.41
C GLY A 167 13.46 -9.37 -5.56
N VAL A 168 13.77 -8.66 -4.47
CA VAL A 168 14.71 -7.53 -4.48
C VAL A 168 16.14 -7.99 -4.83
N VAL A 169 16.62 -9.06 -4.21
CA VAL A 169 17.96 -9.60 -4.50
C VAL A 169 18.05 -10.05 -5.96
N PHE A 170 17.04 -10.76 -6.46
CA PHE A 170 17.01 -11.23 -7.84
C PHE A 170 16.95 -10.07 -8.85
N ALA A 171 16.16 -9.03 -8.56
CA ALA A 171 16.11 -7.82 -9.38
C ALA A 171 17.47 -7.11 -9.44
N LEU A 172 18.15 -6.96 -8.29
CA LEU A 172 19.47 -6.33 -8.23
C LEU A 172 20.53 -7.12 -9.00
N LEU A 173 20.58 -8.45 -8.83
CA LEU A 173 21.50 -9.31 -9.58
C LEU A 173 21.31 -9.15 -11.08
N THR A 174 20.06 -9.10 -11.51
CA THR A 174 19.71 -8.97 -12.93
C THR A 174 20.14 -7.61 -13.49
N VAL A 175 19.98 -6.53 -12.73
CA VAL A 175 20.46 -5.18 -13.12
C VAL A 175 21.99 -5.15 -13.22
N VAL A 176 22.70 -5.76 -12.26
CA VAL A 176 24.17 -5.83 -12.28
C VAL A 176 24.64 -6.62 -13.49
N LEU A 177 24.07 -7.80 -13.76
CA LEU A 177 24.43 -8.59 -14.94
C LEU A 177 24.18 -7.80 -16.23
N ARG A 178 23.06 -7.07 -16.33
CA ARG A 178 22.79 -6.23 -17.50
C ARG A 178 23.72 -5.02 -17.63
N SER A 179 24.31 -4.52 -16.53
CA SER A 179 25.24 -3.38 -16.60
C SER A 179 26.65 -3.79 -16.98
N GLN A 180 27.01 -5.06 -16.84
CA GLN A 180 28.37 -5.58 -17.08
C GLN A 180 28.54 -6.16 -18.49
N TRP A 181 27.44 -6.37 -19.21
CA TRP A 181 27.40 -6.82 -20.60
C TRP A 181 26.81 -5.71 -21.48
#